data_AF-A0A1Y5IFF6-F1
#
_entry.id   AF-A0A1Y5IFF6-F1
#
_cell.length_a   1.000
_cell.length_b   1.000
_cell.length_c   1.000
_cell.angle_alpha   90.00
_cell.angle_beta   90.00
_cell.angle_gamma   90.00
#
_symmetry.space_group_name_H-M   'P 1'
#
loop_
_entity.id
_entity.type
_entity.pdbx_description
1 polymer ?
#
loop_
_entity_poly.entity_id
_entity_poly.type
_entity_poly.pdbx_seq_one_letter_code
_entity_poly.pdbx_strand_id
1 'polypeptide(L)'
;MNVMGDFRYATPGAFEECRRYAEKKRAKNAARGENGEVVSVDSDDEDEEMAGVRARQQLFKPGGELAMWLAKQPTVLVVDDGTVFAHAGIDLSHVEYGFERINKEVSMWMQGKTKMPPKQVLESDGVVWTRDYGGKDAGVQYEASACRKLNTALDAAGAKRLVIGHTPQTTGVTNGCKGALWRVDVGASRGIYGHDVQVIEIVNGRTRVLA
;
A
#
# COMPACT_ATOMS: atom_id res chain seq x y z
N MET A 1 -7.48 3.15 -4.02
CA MET A 1 -6.97 2.91 -2.63
C MET A 1 -8.14 2.91 -1.66
N ASN A 2 -8.16 2.02 -0.66
CA ASN A 2 -9.24 1.94 0.33
C ASN A 2 -9.52 3.29 1.05
N VAL A 3 -8.47 4.05 1.38
CA VAL A 3 -8.63 5.36 2.06
C VAL A 3 -9.34 6.40 1.17
N MET A 4 -9.29 6.23 -0.14
CA MET A 4 -10.06 7.05 -1.10
C MET A 4 -11.48 6.54 -1.34
N GLY A 5 -11.92 5.48 -0.65
CA GLY A 5 -13.21 4.82 -0.90
C GLY A 5 -13.20 3.93 -2.15
N ASP A 6 -12.05 3.70 -2.78
CA ASP A 6 -11.93 2.79 -3.90
C ASP A 6 -11.68 1.37 -3.39
N PHE A 7 -12.74 0.56 -3.47
CA PHE A 7 -12.83 -0.81 -2.97
C PHE A 7 -12.88 -1.87 -4.08
N ARG A 8 -12.40 -1.55 -5.30
CA ARG A 8 -12.45 -2.45 -6.48
C ARG A 8 -11.90 -3.87 -6.23
N TYR A 9 -11.00 -4.04 -5.28
CA TYR A 9 -10.38 -5.33 -4.94
C TYR A 9 -10.85 -5.91 -3.59
N ALA A 10 -11.82 -5.29 -2.93
CA ALA A 10 -12.41 -5.83 -1.71
C ALA A 10 -13.35 -6.99 -2.07
N THR A 11 -13.31 -8.07 -1.28
CA THR A 11 -14.20 -9.21 -1.42
C THR A 11 -15.45 -9.02 -0.55
N PRO A 12 -16.54 -9.75 -0.80
CA PRO A 12 -17.69 -9.79 0.11
C PRO A 12 -17.30 -10.07 1.57
N GLY A 13 -16.37 -11.02 1.78
CA GLY A 13 -15.84 -11.32 3.12
C GLY A 13 -15.14 -10.13 3.78
N ALA A 14 -14.44 -9.28 3.02
CA ALA A 14 -13.79 -8.09 3.56
C ALA A 14 -14.78 -7.01 4.01
N PHE A 15 -15.97 -6.94 3.41
CA PHE A 15 -17.07 -6.07 3.88
C PHE A 15 -17.73 -6.64 5.13
N GLU A 16 -17.97 -7.95 5.15
CA GLU A 16 -18.54 -8.66 6.29
C GLU A 16 -17.66 -8.54 7.55
N GLU A 17 -16.33 -8.68 7.41
CA GLU A 17 -15.40 -8.46 8.51
C GLU A 17 -15.48 -7.03 9.07
N CYS A 18 -15.63 -6.03 8.21
CA CYS A 18 -15.79 -4.63 8.63
C CYS A 18 -17.10 -4.41 9.38
N ARG A 19 -18.20 -5.00 8.90
CA ARG A 19 -19.52 -4.96 9.55
C ARG A 19 -19.45 -5.53 10.95
N ARG A 20 -18.98 -6.77 11.08
CA ARG A 20 -18.85 -7.48 12.37
C ARG A 20 -17.96 -6.73 13.35
N TYR A 21 -16.87 -6.13 12.85
CA TYR A 21 -16.02 -5.28 13.67
C TYR A 21 -16.78 -4.06 14.22
N ALA A 22 -17.49 -3.34 13.35
CA ALA A 22 -18.25 -2.15 13.72
C ALA A 22 -19.37 -2.47 14.72
N GLU A 23 -20.13 -3.54 14.50
CA GLU A 23 -21.19 -4.01 15.41
C GLU A 23 -20.63 -4.38 16.78
N LYS A 24 -19.55 -5.17 16.83
CA LYS A 24 -18.90 -5.56 18.08
C LYS A 24 -18.39 -4.33 18.85
N LYS A 25 -17.86 -3.33 18.14
CA LYS A 25 -17.40 -2.08 18.74
C LYS A 25 -18.58 -1.26 19.30
N ARG A 26 -19.68 -1.13 18.55
CA ARG A 26 -20.92 -0.46 19.01
C ARG A 26 -21.48 -1.13 20.28
N ALA A 27 -21.61 -2.45 20.28
CA ALA A 27 -22.07 -3.20 21.44
C ALA A 27 -21.17 -2.99 22.67
N LYS A 28 -19.85 -2.97 22.48
CA LYS A 28 -18.89 -2.70 23.56
C LYS A 28 -19.00 -1.26 24.10
N ASN A 29 -19.18 -0.27 23.23
CA ASN A 29 -19.35 1.12 23.64
C ASN A 29 -20.66 1.32 24.41
N ALA A 30 -21.76 0.73 23.94
CA ALA A 30 -23.05 0.74 24.62
C ALA A 30 -22.97 0.13 26.03
N ALA A 31 -22.27 -1.00 26.18
CA ALA A 31 -22.03 -1.63 27.48
C ALA A 31 -21.18 -0.76 28.44
N ARG A 32 -20.40 0.20 27.91
CA ARG A 32 -19.58 1.14 28.70
C ARG A 32 -20.27 2.48 28.96
N GLY A 33 -21.49 2.68 28.45
CA GLY A 33 -22.18 3.97 28.50
C GLY A 33 -21.52 5.04 27.61
N GLU A 34 -20.59 4.66 26.72
CA GLU A 34 -19.87 5.53 25.80
C GLU A 34 -20.65 5.66 24.48
N ASN A 35 -21.94 5.99 24.57
CA ASN A 35 -22.76 6.33 23.42
C ASN A 35 -22.42 7.78 23.01
N GLY A 36 -21.36 7.98 22.23
CA GLY A 36 -21.15 9.25 21.54
C GLY A 36 -22.33 9.57 20.62
N GLU A 37 -22.46 10.82 20.14
CA GLU A 37 -23.45 11.21 19.12
C GLU A 37 -23.39 10.27 17.92
N VAL A 38 -24.26 9.27 17.91
CA VAL A 38 -24.41 8.38 16.76
C VAL A 38 -25.32 9.14 15.81
N VAL A 39 -24.77 9.59 14.69
CA VAL A 39 -25.59 9.87 13.51
C VAL A 39 -26.29 8.55 13.20
N SER A 40 -27.53 8.44 13.63
CA SER A 40 -28.41 7.30 13.40
C SER A 40 -28.70 7.24 11.90
N VAL A 41 -27.90 6.48 11.17
CA VAL A 41 -28.20 6.05 9.81
C VAL A 41 -28.22 4.54 9.82
N ASP A 42 -29.06 3.95 10.67
CA ASP A 42 -29.44 2.56 10.55
C ASP A 42 -30.97 2.57 10.75
N SER A 43 -31.71 2.48 9.64
CA SER A 43 -33.08 1.97 9.67
C SER A 43 -33.01 0.47 9.91
N ASP A 44 -33.91 -0.10 10.69
CA ASP A 44 -33.97 -1.53 10.99
C ASP A 44 -34.09 -2.46 9.74
N ASP A 45 -34.23 -1.88 8.53
CA ASP A 45 -34.38 -2.55 7.23
C ASP A 45 -33.11 -2.52 6.34
N GLU A 46 -31.94 -2.19 6.88
CA GLU A 46 -30.75 -1.99 6.05
C GLU A 46 -30.06 -3.30 5.65
N ASP A 47 -29.83 -3.47 4.34
CA ASP A 47 -29.15 -4.64 3.76
C ASP A 47 -27.75 -4.84 4.38
N GLU A 48 -27.46 -6.08 4.83
CA GLU A 48 -26.18 -6.45 5.46
C GLU A 48 -24.97 -6.14 4.57
N GLU A 49 -25.09 -6.30 3.25
CA GLU A 49 -24.03 -5.99 2.30
C GLU A 49 -23.72 -4.49 2.32
N MET A 50 -24.77 -3.67 2.27
CA MET A 50 -24.64 -2.22 2.37
C MET A 50 -24.07 -1.78 3.73
N ALA A 51 -24.42 -2.49 4.81
CA ALA A 51 -23.83 -2.29 6.14
C ALA A 51 -22.33 -2.58 6.15
N GLY A 52 -21.88 -3.64 5.49
CA GLY A 52 -20.46 -3.94 5.32
C GLY A 52 -19.72 -2.87 4.51
N VAL A 53 -20.31 -2.38 3.42
CA VAL A 53 -19.73 -1.30 2.61
C VAL A 53 -19.58 -0.02 3.43
N ARG A 54 -20.65 0.42 4.13
CA ARG A 54 -20.59 1.60 5.00
C ARG A 54 -19.59 1.43 6.12
N ALA A 55 -19.56 0.28 6.80
CA ALA A 55 -18.61 0.00 7.86
C ALA A 55 -17.16 0.13 7.36
N ARG A 56 -16.85 -0.46 6.20
CA ARG A 56 -15.52 -0.33 5.57
C ARG A 56 -15.20 1.13 5.23
N GLN A 57 -16.14 1.87 4.64
CA GLN A 57 -15.97 3.28 4.34
C GLN A 57 -15.66 4.11 5.60
N GLN A 58 -16.37 3.88 6.70
CA GLN A 58 -16.13 4.59 7.97
C GLN A 58 -14.76 4.25 8.57
N LEU A 59 -14.30 3.00 8.45
CA LEU A 59 -13.00 2.58 8.97
C LEU A 59 -11.83 3.16 8.17
N PHE A 60 -11.96 3.22 6.85
CA PHE A 60 -10.87 3.59 5.95
C PHE A 60 -10.87 5.05 5.50
N LYS A 61 -11.99 5.79 5.56
CA LYS A 61 -11.99 7.22 5.20
C LYS A 61 -10.96 7.99 6.06
N PRO A 62 -10.44 9.14 5.59
CA PRO A 62 -9.60 10.01 6.40
C PRO A 62 -10.17 10.27 7.80
N GLY A 63 -9.35 10.07 8.83
CA GLY A 63 -9.75 10.14 10.25
C GLY A 63 -10.44 8.88 10.80
N GLY A 64 -10.78 7.92 9.94
CA GLY A 64 -11.29 6.60 10.32
C GLY A 64 -10.23 5.77 11.05
N GLU A 65 -10.67 4.79 11.84
CA GLU A 65 -9.77 4.05 12.74
C GLU A 65 -8.65 3.31 12.00
N LEU A 66 -8.94 2.63 10.88
CA LEU A 66 -7.93 1.94 10.09
C LEU A 66 -7.06 2.94 9.33
N ALA A 67 -7.62 4.05 8.84
CA ALA A 67 -6.83 5.13 8.23
C ALA A 67 -5.82 5.72 9.23
N MET A 68 -6.24 5.99 10.47
CA MET A 68 -5.39 6.49 11.54
C MET A 68 -4.30 5.50 11.94
N TRP A 69 -4.58 4.20 11.90
CA TRP A 69 -3.59 3.16 12.13
C TRP A 69 -2.56 3.10 10.99
N LEU A 70 -3.02 3.12 9.73
CA LEU A 70 -2.18 3.15 8.54
C LEU A 70 -1.33 4.42 8.44
N ALA A 71 -1.84 5.56 8.92
CA ALA A 71 -1.11 6.83 8.92
C ALA A 71 0.21 6.82 9.71
N LYS A 72 0.43 5.79 10.54
CA LYS A 72 1.67 5.60 11.31
C LYS A 72 2.76 4.92 10.49
N GLN A 73 2.43 4.38 9.32
CA GLN A 73 3.35 3.62 8.48
C GLN A 73 3.95 4.52 7.39
N PRO A 74 5.23 4.32 7.02
CA PRO A 74 5.83 5.03 5.89
C PRO A 74 5.24 4.54 4.56
N THR A 75 5.10 5.46 3.61
CA THR A 75 4.77 5.15 2.20
C THR A 75 6.02 4.72 1.43
N VAL A 76 7.15 5.37 1.70
CA VAL A 76 8.49 4.99 1.26
C VAL A 76 9.38 4.86 2.49
N LEU A 77 10.02 3.71 2.66
CA LEU A 77 10.91 3.43 3.80
C LEU A 77 12.33 3.25 3.28
N VAL A 78 13.29 3.95 3.88
CA VAL A 78 14.72 3.73 3.67
C VAL A 78 15.30 3.13 4.94
N VAL A 79 16.04 2.03 4.83
CA VAL A 79 16.76 1.42 5.95
C VAL A 79 18.27 1.62 5.79
N ASP A 80 19.00 1.57 6.91
CA ASP A 80 20.41 1.97 7.00
C ASP A 80 21.36 1.28 6.03
N ASP A 81 21.02 0.08 5.54
CA ASP A 81 21.86 -0.63 4.57
C ASP A 81 21.77 -0.04 3.14
N GLY A 82 20.91 0.96 2.92
CA GLY A 82 20.64 1.61 1.64
C GLY A 82 19.51 0.95 0.86
N THR A 83 18.67 0.12 1.47
CA THR A 83 17.48 -0.45 0.83
C THR A 83 16.29 0.51 0.93
N VAL A 84 15.68 0.82 -0.21
CA VAL A 84 14.42 1.56 -0.30
C VAL A 84 13.28 0.56 -0.51
N PHE A 85 12.21 0.71 0.27
CA PHE A 85 10.95 0.01 0.08
C PHE A 85 9.89 0.99 -0.38
N ALA A 86 9.24 0.68 -1.50
CA ALA A 86 8.07 1.40 -2.01
C ALA A 86 7.08 0.37 -2.55
N HIS A 87 5.79 0.71 -2.65
CA HIS A 87 4.82 -0.26 -3.14
C HIS A 87 5.06 -0.62 -4.62
N ALA A 88 5.31 0.37 -5.48
CA ALA A 88 5.41 0.18 -6.93
C ALA A 88 6.72 0.69 -7.54
N GLY A 89 7.25 1.81 -7.05
CA GLY A 89 8.47 2.38 -7.61
C GLY A 89 8.90 3.71 -6.99
N ILE A 90 10.03 4.23 -7.45
CA ILE A 90 10.50 5.60 -7.20
C ILE A 90 11.14 6.16 -8.47
N ASP A 91 11.29 7.48 -8.56
CA ASP A 91 12.15 8.11 -9.57
C ASP A 91 12.76 9.40 -9.02
N LEU A 92 13.56 10.10 -9.84
CA LEU A 92 14.25 11.31 -9.41
C LEU A 92 13.29 12.38 -8.85
N SER A 93 12.10 12.54 -9.45
CA SER A 93 11.13 13.54 -8.98
C SER A 93 10.63 13.23 -7.57
N HIS A 94 10.48 11.95 -7.21
CA HIS A 94 10.12 11.53 -5.86
C HIS A 94 11.23 11.79 -4.85
N VAL A 95 12.48 11.59 -5.25
CA VAL A 95 13.66 11.84 -4.43
C VAL A 95 13.83 13.34 -4.18
N GLU A 96 13.75 14.15 -5.24
CA GLU A 96 13.81 15.62 -5.16
C GLU A 96 12.67 16.22 -4.34
N TYR A 97 11.48 15.64 -4.43
CA TYR A 97 10.34 16.04 -3.60
C TYR A 97 10.53 15.68 -2.12
N GLY A 98 11.24 14.58 -1.85
CA GLY A 98 11.64 14.11 -0.53
C GLY A 98 10.71 13.03 0.04
N PHE A 99 11.26 11.84 0.33
CA PHE A 99 10.50 10.71 0.86
C PHE A 99 9.81 11.03 2.20
N GLU A 100 10.49 11.74 3.10
CA GLU A 100 9.89 12.15 4.38
C GLU A 100 8.72 13.11 4.19
N ARG A 101 8.79 13.95 3.16
CA ARG A 101 7.68 14.83 2.81
C ARG A 101 6.49 14.03 2.30
N ILE A 102 6.71 13.07 1.40
CA ILE A 102 5.67 12.14 0.91
C ILE A 102 5.01 11.45 2.11
N ASN A 103 5.81 10.83 2.98
CA ASN A 103 5.33 10.12 4.17
C ASN A 103 4.49 11.01 5.07
N LYS A 104 4.96 12.23 5.36
CA LYS A 104 4.24 13.21 6.19
C LYS A 104 2.91 13.63 5.56
N GLU A 105 2.90 13.94 4.26
CA GLU A 105 1.69 14.39 3.57
C GLU A 105 0.65 13.27 3.44
N VAL A 106 1.07 12.03 3.16
CA VAL A 106 0.18 10.86 3.20
C VAL A 106 -0.38 10.63 4.60
N SER A 107 0.46 10.72 5.63
CA SER A 107 0.03 10.58 7.03
C SER A 107 -0.99 11.65 7.43
N MET A 108 -0.74 12.92 7.09
CA MET A 108 -1.69 14.02 7.34
C MET A 108 -3.01 13.81 6.61
N TRP A 109 -2.97 13.35 5.36
CA TRP A 109 -4.17 13.03 4.60
C TRP A 109 -4.97 11.89 5.23
N MET A 110 -4.33 10.77 5.59
CA MET A 110 -5.02 9.64 6.25
C MET A 110 -5.60 10.04 7.62
N GLN A 111 -4.98 11.00 8.30
CA GLN A 111 -5.51 11.58 9.55
C GLN A 111 -6.67 12.56 9.35
N GLY A 112 -7.03 12.90 8.11
CA GLY A 112 -8.06 13.90 7.80
C GLY A 112 -7.61 15.35 8.00
N LYS A 113 -6.30 15.61 8.17
CA LYS A 113 -5.74 16.96 8.32
C LYS A 113 -5.65 17.71 6.99
N THR A 114 -5.60 16.97 5.88
CA THR A 114 -5.67 17.52 4.51
C THR A 114 -6.77 16.80 3.73
N LYS A 115 -7.36 17.50 2.75
CA LYS A 115 -8.47 16.95 1.96
C LYS A 115 -8.03 15.91 0.93
N MET A 116 -6.86 16.13 0.32
CA MET A 116 -6.34 15.32 -0.77
C MET A 116 -4.99 14.70 -0.41
N PRO A 117 -4.72 13.48 -0.89
CA PRO A 117 -3.38 12.91 -0.81
C PRO A 117 -2.40 13.68 -1.73
N PRO A 118 -1.08 13.56 -1.49
CA PRO A 118 -0.08 14.12 -2.39
C PRO A 118 -0.12 13.43 -3.76
N LYS A 119 0.27 14.18 -4.79
CA LYS A 119 0.28 13.68 -6.20
C LYS A 119 1.10 12.42 -6.38
N GLN A 120 2.18 12.30 -5.61
CA GLN A 120 3.12 11.18 -5.61
C GLN A 120 2.48 9.82 -5.30
N VAL A 121 1.27 9.78 -4.71
CA VAL A 121 0.52 8.53 -4.48
C VAL A 121 -0.80 8.45 -5.29
N LEU A 122 -1.07 9.45 -6.12
CA LEU A 122 -2.27 9.53 -6.97
C LEU A 122 -1.96 9.25 -8.43
N GLU A 123 -0.87 9.82 -8.93
CA GLU A 123 -0.52 9.78 -10.35
C GLU A 123 -0.06 8.38 -10.74
N SER A 124 -0.23 8.03 -12.03
CA SER A 124 0.05 6.70 -12.55
C SER A 124 1.53 6.31 -12.46
N ASP A 125 2.42 7.29 -12.47
CA ASP A 125 3.86 7.17 -12.27
C ASP A 125 4.29 7.34 -10.81
N GLY A 126 3.33 7.57 -9.91
CA GLY A 126 3.55 7.71 -8.48
C GLY A 126 4.07 6.44 -7.80
N VAL A 127 4.58 6.60 -6.57
CA VAL A 127 5.30 5.55 -5.82
C VAL A 127 4.48 4.29 -5.52
N VAL A 128 3.16 4.38 -5.66
CA VAL A 128 2.22 3.27 -5.42
C VAL A 128 1.54 2.74 -6.69
N TRP A 129 1.76 3.34 -7.86
CA TRP A 129 1.03 2.97 -9.08
C TRP A 129 1.88 2.66 -10.30
N THR A 130 3.14 3.12 -10.34
CA THR A 130 3.98 2.91 -11.51
C THR A 130 4.19 1.43 -11.82
N ARG A 131 4.13 1.07 -13.10
CA ARG A 131 4.43 -0.27 -13.60
C ARG A 131 5.76 -0.36 -14.35
N ASP A 132 6.51 0.74 -14.40
CA ASP A 132 7.82 0.83 -15.09
C ASP A 132 8.78 -0.26 -14.63
N TYR A 133 8.67 -0.65 -13.36
CA TYR A 133 9.57 -1.60 -12.71
C TYR A 133 9.01 -3.03 -12.65
N GLY A 134 7.87 -3.33 -13.27
CA GLY A 134 7.26 -4.67 -13.19
C GLY A 134 7.85 -5.73 -14.12
N GLY A 135 8.72 -5.32 -15.06
CA GLY A 135 9.39 -6.22 -16.00
C GLY A 135 8.45 -6.94 -16.96
N LYS A 136 8.80 -8.19 -17.31
CA LYS A 136 8.01 -9.01 -18.25
C LYS A 136 6.52 -9.11 -17.85
N ASP A 137 6.23 -9.19 -16.54
CA ASP A 137 4.87 -9.34 -16.02
C ASP A 137 4.08 -8.02 -16.09
N ALA A 138 4.75 -6.89 -16.28
CA ALA A 138 4.14 -5.61 -16.67
C ALA A 138 4.13 -5.38 -18.20
N GLY A 139 4.51 -6.37 -19.00
CA GLY A 139 4.64 -6.22 -20.46
C GLY A 139 5.88 -5.43 -20.90
N VAL A 140 6.83 -5.17 -20.00
CA VAL A 140 8.07 -4.46 -20.32
C VAL A 140 9.05 -5.42 -20.97
N GLN A 141 9.25 -5.28 -22.28
CA GLN A 141 10.19 -6.11 -23.04
C GLN A 141 11.66 -5.72 -22.80
N TYR A 142 11.93 -4.43 -22.57
CA TYR A 142 13.28 -3.90 -22.40
C TYR A 142 13.37 -3.00 -21.17
N GLU A 143 14.10 -3.44 -20.15
CA GLU A 143 14.20 -2.74 -18.86
C GLU A 143 15.25 -1.62 -18.85
N ALA A 144 16.00 -1.42 -19.93
CA ALA A 144 17.13 -0.48 -19.94
C ALA A 144 16.72 0.96 -19.56
N SER A 145 15.53 1.41 -20.00
CA SER A 145 15.02 2.74 -19.63
C SER A 145 14.64 2.81 -18.14
N ALA A 146 13.88 1.83 -17.66
CA ALA A 146 13.50 1.72 -16.26
C ALA A 146 14.74 1.63 -15.34
N CYS A 147 15.75 0.85 -15.72
CA CYS A 147 16.98 0.74 -14.94
C CYS A 147 17.80 2.03 -14.91
N ARG A 148 17.83 2.82 -16.01
CA ARG A 148 18.46 4.14 -15.97
C ARG A 148 17.71 5.07 -15.01
N LYS A 149 16.38 5.13 -15.12
CA LYS A 149 15.51 5.93 -14.25
C LYS A 149 15.68 5.55 -12.78
N LEU A 150 15.71 4.25 -12.47
CA LEU A 150 15.95 3.72 -11.13
C LEU A 150 17.32 4.08 -10.60
N ASN A 151 18.39 3.85 -11.38
CA ASN A 151 19.75 4.12 -10.94
C ASN A 151 19.94 5.61 -10.63
N THR A 152 19.43 6.51 -11.48
CA THR A 152 19.44 7.95 -11.18
C THR A 152 18.76 8.28 -9.85
N ALA A 153 17.62 7.65 -9.56
CA ALA A 153 16.90 7.88 -8.31
C ALA A 153 17.64 7.31 -7.10
N LEU A 154 18.20 6.10 -7.21
CA LEU A 154 18.99 5.49 -6.14
C LEU A 154 20.26 6.28 -5.84
N ASP A 155 20.97 6.74 -6.88
CA ASP A 155 22.17 7.57 -6.73
C ASP A 155 21.82 8.89 -6.01
N ALA A 156 20.75 9.56 -6.44
CA ALA A 156 20.27 10.80 -5.80
C ALA A 156 19.82 10.59 -4.34
N ALA A 157 19.27 9.41 -4.02
CA ALA A 157 18.84 9.04 -2.68
C ALA A 157 19.98 8.51 -1.79
N GLY A 158 21.19 8.30 -2.33
CA GLY A 158 22.27 7.62 -1.63
C GLY A 158 21.95 6.15 -1.28
N ALA A 159 21.10 5.51 -2.08
CA ALA A 159 20.58 4.17 -1.86
C ALA A 159 21.22 3.12 -2.78
N LYS A 160 21.13 1.85 -2.40
CA LYS A 160 21.72 0.71 -3.12
C LYS A 160 20.72 -0.07 -3.94
N ARG A 161 19.49 -0.20 -3.45
CA ARG A 161 18.46 -1.03 -4.08
C ARG A 161 17.06 -0.56 -3.75
N LEU A 162 16.12 -0.95 -4.59
CA LEU A 162 14.70 -0.79 -4.43
C LEU A 162 14.02 -2.16 -4.33
N VAL A 163 13.14 -2.33 -3.34
CA VAL A 163 12.25 -3.47 -3.17
C VAL A 163 10.81 -3.02 -3.39
N ILE A 164 10.09 -3.69 -4.29
CA ILE A 164 8.72 -3.35 -4.68
C ILE A 164 7.79 -4.56 -4.71
N GLY A 165 6.49 -4.28 -4.63
CA GLY A 165 5.42 -5.21 -4.99
C GLY A 165 4.67 -4.72 -6.23
N HIS A 166 3.35 -4.59 -6.11
CA HIS A 166 2.41 -3.96 -7.04
C HIS A 166 2.16 -4.67 -8.38
N THR A 167 3.23 -5.17 -9.02
CA THR A 167 3.13 -6.01 -10.23
C THR A 167 3.42 -7.45 -9.82
N PRO A 168 2.38 -8.30 -9.69
CA PRO A 168 2.56 -9.71 -9.36
C PRO A 168 3.51 -10.39 -10.34
N GLN A 169 4.44 -11.17 -9.82
CA GLN A 169 5.44 -11.91 -10.57
C GLN A 169 4.98 -13.36 -10.72
N THR A 170 4.82 -13.83 -11.95
CA THR A 170 4.33 -15.19 -12.25
C THR A 170 5.31 -16.29 -11.89
N THR A 171 6.60 -15.96 -11.73
CA THR A 171 7.69 -16.93 -11.51
C THR A 171 8.35 -16.80 -10.14
N GLY A 172 7.62 -16.30 -9.14
CA GLY A 172 8.16 -16.00 -7.81
C GLY A 172 8.93 -14.68 -7.77
N VAL A 173 9.70 -14.45 -6.70
CA VAL A 173 10.50 -13.24 -6.54
C VAL A 173 11.50 -13.11 -7.69
N THR A 174 11.52 -11.97 -8.35
CA THR A 174 12.51 -11.68 -9.41
C THR A 174 13.34 -10.44 -9.07
N ASN A 175 14.47 -10.28 -9.74
CA ASN A 175 15.31 -9.10 -9.63
C ASN A 175 15.63 -8.52 -11.02
N GLY A 176 15.97 -7.23 -11.04
CA GLY A 176 16.33 -6.48 -12.25
C GLY A 176 17.45 -5.48 -11.97
N CYS A 177 17.86 -4.76 -13.01
CA CYS A 177 18.85 -3.68 -12.91
C CYS A 177 20.13 -4.09 -12.19
N LYS A 178 20.67 -5.27 -12.52
CA LYS A 178 21.89 -5.85 -11.90
C LYS A 178 21.79 -5.99 -10.37
N GLY A 179 20.60 -6.32 -9.87
CA GLY A 179 20.35 -6.54 -8.44
C GLY A 179 19.94 -5.28 -7.66
N ALA A 180 19.84 -4.13 -8.33
CA ALA A 180 19.34 -2.89 -7.73
C ALA A 180 17.81 -2.86 -7.61
N LEU A 181 17.08 -3.77 -8.27
CA LEU A 181 15.62 -3.89 -8.19
C LEU A 181 15.22 -5.29 -7.74
N TRP A 182 14.31 -5.39 -6.77
CA TRP A 182 13.69 -6.64 -6.30
C TRP A 182 12.17 -6.55 -6.33
N ARG A 183 11.52 -7.52 -6.99
CA ARG A 183 10.06 -7.61 -7.15
C ARG A 183 9.57 -8.76 -6.30
N VAL A 184 8.89 -8.44 -5.20
CA VAL A 184 8.54 -9.42 -4.16
C VAL A 184 7.05 -9.74 -4.09
N ASP A 185 6.22 -9.10 -4.92
CA ASP A 185 4.82 -9.50 -5.07
C ASP A 185 4.75 -10.76 -5.93
N VAL A 186 4.55 -11.91 -5.29
CA VAL A 186 4.41 -13.21 -5.95
C VAL A 186 2.96 -13.57 -6.29
N GLY A 187 2.00 -12.66 -6.05
CA GLY A 187 0.58 -12.93 -6.27
C GLY A 187 -0.01 -13.94 -5.28
N ALA A 188 0.46 -13.93 -4.02
CA ALA A 188 0.07 -14.89 -2.97
C ALA A 188 -1.45 -14.88 -2.65
N SER A 189 -2.13 -13.77 -2.92
CA SER A 189 -3.59 -13.73 -2.79
C SER A 189 -4.26 -14.69 -3.76
N ARG A 190 -5.21 -15.49 -3.27
CA ARG A 190 -6.06 -16.38 -4.11
C ARG A 190 -6.79 -15.63 -5.22
N GLY A 191 -7.05 -14.33 -5.04
CA GLY A 191 -7.69 -13.49 -6.06
C GLY A 191 -6.76 -13.08 -7.21
N ILE A 192 -5.47 -13.40 -7.14
CA ILE A 192 -4.46 -13.11 -8.17
C ILE A 192 -3.92 -14.42 -8.76
N TYR A 193 -3.00 -15.09 -8.06
CA TYR A 193 -2.43 -16.37 -8.47
C TYR A 193 -2.56 -17.45 -7.40
N GLY A 194 -2.63 -17.07 -6.11
CA GLY A 194 -2.67 -18.03 -5.01
C GLY A 194 -1.36 -18.80 -4.84
N HIS A 195 -0.23 -18.22 -5.26
CA HIS A 195 1.08 -18.84 -5.13
C HIS A 195 1.54 -18.90 -3.66
N ASP A 196 2.47 -19.82 -3.39
CA ASP A 196 3.15 -19.88 -2.09
C ASP A 196 3.92 -18.59 -1.81
N VAL A 197 3.92 -18.18 -0.53
CA VAL A 197 4.63 -16.99 -0.07
C VAL A 197 6.13 -17.23 -0.21
N GLN A 198 6.83 -16.24 -0.76
CA GLN A 198 8.29 -16.18 -0.77
C GLN A 198 8.77 -14.95 -0.01
N VAL A 199 9.97 -15.04 0.55
CA VAL A 199 10.56 -13.98 1.37
C VAL A 199 11.94 -13.63 0.80
N ILE A 200 12.31 -12.35 0.85
CA ILE A 200 13.71 -11.95 0.66
C ILE A 200 14.41 -11.80 2.00
N GLU A 201 15.61 -12.35 2.10
CA GLU A 201 16.50 -12.13 3.24
C GLU A 201 17.65 -11.23 2.80
N ILE A 202 17.89 -10.16 3.55
CA ILE A 202 19.00 -9.23 3.34
C ILE A 202 19.94 -9.31 4.53
N VAL A 203 21.13 -9.87 4.33
CA VAL A 203 22.16 -10.05 5.37
C VAL A 203 23.51 -9.61 4.82
N ASN A 204 24.21 -8.73 5.54
CA ASN A 204 25.53 -8.20 5.14
C ASN A 204 25.54 -7.65 3.70
N GLY A 205 24.47 -6.96 3.31
CA GLY A 205 24.31 -6.39 1.98
C GLY A 205 24.06 -7.40 0.87
N ARG A 206 23.89 -8.69 1.17
CA ARG A 206 23.51 -9.73 0.20
C ARG A 206 22.03 -10.03 0.31
N THR A 207 21.36 -10.16 -0.83
CA THR A 207 19.95 -10.48 -0.91
C THR A 207 19.77 -11.90 -1.46
N ARG A 208 18.96 -12.73 -0.81
CA ARG A 208 18.56 -14.05 -1.30
C ARG A 208 17.06 -14.28 -1.13
N VAL A 209 16.51 -15.17 -1.93
CA VAL A 209 15.11 -15.62 -1.82
C VAL A 209 15.06 -16.85 -0.92
N LEU A 210 14.11 -16.85 0.02
CA LEU A 210 13.71 -18.00 0.82
C LEU A 210 12.33 -18.43 0.30
N ALA A 211 12.24 -19.67 -0.16
CA ALA A 211 11.04 -20.30 -0.70
C ALA A 211 10.73 -21.58 0.08
#